data_AF-A0A4R7WBU5-F1
#
_entry.id   AF-A0A4R7WBU5-F1
#
_cell.length_a   1.000
_cell.length_b   1.000
_cell.length_c   1.000
_cell.angle_alpha   90.00
_cell.angle_beta   90.00
_cell.angle_gamma   90.00
#
_symmetry.space_group_name_H-M   'P 1'
#
loop_
_entity.id
_entity.type
_entity.pdbx_description
1 polymer ?
#
loop_
_entity_poly.entity_id
_entity_poly.type
_entity_poly.pdbx_seq_one_letter_code
_entity_poly.pdbx_strand_id
1 'polypeptide(L)'
;MKKFAIAAATATALTLTLANVAMAQTSTQAQAPMTVASGEVNKTKEATADTWITTKVKSDLLTEKGIPGSDIKVETNKGVVSLSSTVAVTDAQKATAVAITKKIKGVKAVSADGLKAE
;
A
#
# COMPACT_ATOMS: atom_id res chain seq x y z
N MET A 1 21.54 -20.74 -50.12
CA MET A 1 20.21 -21.01 -50.72
C MET A 1 19.23 -19.98 -50.18
N LYS A 2 18.77 -19.07 -51.05
CA LYS A 2 17.38 -18.57 -51.14
C LYS A 2 16.84 -17.75 -49.92
N LYS A 3 16.28 -16.53 -49.96
CA LYS A 3 15.80 -15.53 -50.95
C LYS A 3 15.44 -14.27 -50.13
N PHE A 4 15.84 -13.06 -50.56
CA PHE A 4 14.98 -11.95 -51.05
C PHE A 4 13.79 -11.59 -50.13
N ALA A 5 13.76 -10.43 -49.46
CA ALA A 5 13.58 -9.05 -49.96
C ALA A 5 12.16 -8.54 -49.64
N ILE A 6 12.08 -7.44 -48.89
CA ILE A 6 10.96 -6.49 -48.85
C ILE A 6 11.65 -5.12 -48.64
N ALA A 7 12.02 -4.36 -49.67
CA ALA A 7 11.20 -3.42 -50.46
C ALA A 7 10.43 -2.42 -49.54
N ALA A 8 11.02 -1.28 -49.17
CA ALA A 8 11.09 -0.02 -49.91
C ALA A 8 9.76 0.78 -49.94
N ALA A 9 9.76 1.95 -49.29
CA ALA A 9 9.10 3.22 -49.67
C ALA A 9 9.27 4.21 -48.48
N THR A 10 10.25 5.11 -48.50
CA THR A 10 10.12 6.54 -48.90
C THR A 10 9.03 7.28 -48.10
N ALA A 11 9.28 8.37 -47.38
CA ALA A 11 10.02 9.54 -47.83
C ALA A 11 10.41 10.49 -46.67
N THR A 12 11.50 11.23 -46.95
CA THR A 12 11.78 12.62 -46.55
C THR A 12 12.01 12.97 -45.07
N ALA A 13 13.30 13.21 -44.83
CA ALA A 13 13.93 13.80 -43.67
C ALA A 13 13.60 15.29 -43.44
N LEU A 14 14.26 15.83 -42.41
CA LEU A 14 14.49 17.24 -42.06
C LEU A 14 13.54 17.77 -40.97
N THR A 15 13.95 17.74 -39.71
CA THR A 15 14.73 18.87 -39.18
C THR A 15 15.69 18.46 -38.07
N LEU A 16 16.91 18.96 -38.23
CA LEU A 16 18.05 18.85 -37.33
C LEU A 16 17.99 20.07 -36.38
N THR A 17 17.64 19.89 -35.11
CA THR A 17 17.97 20.88 -34.07
C THR A 17 19.10 20.34 -33.21
N LEU A 18 20.27 20.92 -33.46
CA LEU A 18 21.48 20.82 -32.66
C LEU A 18 21.23 21.48 -31.29
N ALA A 19 21.27 20.69 -30.22
CA ALA A 19 21.85 21.02 -28.92
C ALA A 19 21.26 20.05 -27.88
N ASN A 20 21.98 18.95 -27.62
CA ASN A 20 22.55 18.70 -26.30
C ASN A 20 23.32 17.38 -26.38
N VAL A 21 24.59 17.50 -26.01
CA VAL A 21 25.57 16.45 -25.81
C VAL A 21 25.05 15.30 -24.92
N ALA A 22 25.67 14.13 -25.13
CA ALA A 22 25.70 12.93 -24.27
C ALA A 22 24.89 11.72 -24.76
N MET A 23 25.56 10.97 -25.65
CA MET A 23 25.86 9.54 -25.49
C MET A 23 24.68 8.61 -25.12
N ALA A 24 24.31 7.83 -26.13
CA ALA A 24 23.54 6.61 -26.06
C ALA A 24 23.91 5.72 -24.86
N GLN A 25 22.95 5.48 -23.97
CA GLN A 25 22.88 4.26 -23.19
C GLN A 25 21.46 3.72 -23.28
N THR A 26 21.35 2.69 -24.13
CA THR A 26 20.43 1.56 -24.02
C THR A 26 19.60 1.55 -22.75
N SER A 27 18.28 1.57 -22.94
CA SER A 27 17.28 1.10 -21.99
C SER A 27 17.59 -0.35 -21.59
N THR A 28 18.47 -0.50 -20.62
CA THR A 28 18.67 -1.70 -19.82
C THR A 28 18.43 -1.26 -18.38
N GLN A 29 17.16 -1.14 -18.00
CA GLN A 29 16.79 -1.09 -16.57
C GLN A 29 16.94 -2.52 -16.02
N ALA A 30 18.19 -2.97 -15.99
CA ALA A 30 18.63 -4.17 -15.33
C ALA A 30 19.23 -3.73 -13.99
N GLN A 31 18.50 -4.10 -12.94
CA GLN A 31 19.00 -4.38 -11.59
C GLN A 31 19.80 -3.25 -10.94
N ALA A 32 19.12 -2.43 -10.15
CA ALA A 32 19.76 -1.78 -9.02
C ALA A 32 20.41 -2.87 -8.13
N PRO A 33 21.69 -2.75 -7.76
CA PRO A 33 22.36 -3.69 -6.88
C PRO A 33 21.66 -3.68 -5.53
N MET A 34 21.35 -4.89 -5.06
CA MET A 34 20.82 -5.19 -3.75
C MET A 34 21.76 -4.64 -2.68
N THR A 35 21.44 -3.46 -2.13
CA THR A 35 21.93 -3.06 -0.81
C THR A 35 20.83 -3.42 0.17
N VAL A 36 20.76 -4.71 0.52
CA VAL A 36 19.94 -5.20 1.62
C VAL A 36 20.54 -4.67 2.92
N ALA A 37 20.23 -3.41 3.23
CA ALA A 37 20.35 -2.87 4.56
C ALA A 37 19.41 -3.67 5.46
N SER A 38 19.93 -4.18 6.57
CA SER A 38 19.27 -5.04 7.56
C SER A 38 17.93 -4.50 8.14
N GLY A 39 17.50 -3.30 7.73
CA GLY A 39 16.18 -2.74 7.99
C GLY A 39 15.07 -3.20 7.02
N GLU A 40 15.40 -3.69 5.83
CA GLU A 40 14.40 -4.08 4.82
C GLU A 40 13.69 -5.40 5.19
N VAL A 41 14.42 -6.37 5.73
CA VAL A 41 13.83 -7.66 6.20
C VAL A 41 12.86 -7.45 7.36
N ASN A 42 13.15 -6.52 8.28
CA ASN A 42 12.23 -6.19 9.39
C ASN A 42 11.00 -5.44 8.90
N LYS A 43 11.16 -4.49 7.96
CA LYS A 43 10.02 -3.79 7.34
C LYS A 43 9.07 -4.74 6.62
N THR A 44 9.58 -5.73 5.91
CA THR A 44 8.74 -6.71 5.19
C THR A 44 7.96 -7.62 6.16
N LYS A 45 8.59 -8.03 7.28
CA LYS A 45 7.90 -8.79 8.33
C LYS A 45 6.82 -7.97 9.02
N GLU A 46 7.10 -6.71 9.36
CA GLU A 46 6.10 -5.84 9.98
C GLU A 46 4.97 -5.45 9.02
N ALA A 47 5.25 -5.21 7.73
CA ALA A 47 4.20 -4.93 6.74
C ALA A 47 3.26 -6.13 6.51
N THR A 48 3.82 -7.35 6.49
CA THR A 48 3.01 -8.57 6.44
C THR A 48 2.19 -8.72 7.73
N ALA A 49 2.79 -8.36 8.88
CA ALA A 49 2.11 -8.36 10.16
C ALA A 49 0.91 -7.39 10.19
N ASP A 50 1.15 -6.15 9.79
CA ASP A 50 0.15 -5.09 9.80
C ASP A 50 -1.01 -5.37 8.83
N THR A 51 -0.72 -6.01 7.70
CA THR A 51 -1.75 -6.40 6.73
C THR A 51 -2.70 -7.42 7.35
N TRP A 52 -2.18 -8.49 7.98
CA TRP A 52 -3.05 -9.48 8.62
C TRP A 52 -3.82 -8.89 9.81
N ILE A 53 -3.19 -8.01 10.60
CA ILE A 53 -3.84 -7.31 11.72
C ILE A 53 -5.01 -6.50 11.17
N THR A 54 -4.78 -5.67 10.15
CA THR A 54 -5.82 -4.81 9.54
C THR A 54 -6.98 -5.64 9.00
N THR A 55 -6.69 -6.73 8.28
CA THR A 55 -7.72 -7.64 7.78
C THR A 55 -8.51 -8.24 8.92
N LYS A 56 -7.84 -8.71 9.99
CA LYS A 56 -8.51 -9.33 11.14
C LYS A 56 -9.40 -8.34 11.89
N VAL A 57 -8.88 -7.14 12.19
CA VAL A 57 -9.64 -6.04 12.82
C VAL A 57 -10.86 -5.72 11.98
N LYS A 58 -10.69 -5.51 10.67
CA LYS A 58 -11.81 -5.17 9.78
C LYS A 58 -12.85 -6.29 9.73
N SER A 59 -12.42 -7.55 9.65
CA SER A 59 -13.35 -8.69 9.69
C SER A 59 -14.12 -8.77 11.01
N ASP A 60 -13.45 -8.64 12.15
CA ASP A 60 -14.12 -8.72 13.47
C ASP A 60 -15.10 -7.55 13.66
N LEU A 61 -14.75 -6.33 13.25
CA LEU A 61 -15.66 -5.17 13.30
C LEU A 61 -16.85 -5.29 12.36
N LEU A 62 -16.69 -5.95 11.21
CA LEU A 62 -17.77 -6.18 10.26
C LEU A 62 -18.75 -7.25 10.75
N THR A 63 -18.27 -8.21 11.55
CA THR A 63 -19.12 -9.23 12.18
C THR A 63 -19.78 -8.76 13.47
N GLU A 64 -19.26 -7.71 14.10
CA GLU A 64 -19.80 -7.18 15.35
C GLU A 64 -21.14 -6.47 15.11
N LYS A 65 -22.21 -6.98 15.72
CA LYS A 65 -23.54 -6.39 15.56
C LYS A 65 -23.60 -5.03 16.21
N GLY A 66 -24.10 -4.06 15.45
CA GLY A 66 -24.28 -2.70 15.94
C GLY A 66 -23.04 -1.83 15.79
N ILE A 67 -21.93 -2.32 15.23
CA ILE A 67 -20.83 -1.45 14.80
C ILE A 67 -20.94 -1.26 13.27
N PRO A 68 -20.88 -0.01 12.75
CA PRO A 68 -20.86 0.21 11.30
C PRO A 68 -19.48 -0.12 10.72
N GLY A 69 -19.09 -1.41 10.74
CA GLY A 69 -17.78 -1.87 10.27
C GLY A 69 -17.46 -1.50 8.81
N SER A 70 -18.50 -1.29 8.00
CA SER A 70 -18.39 -0.79 6.61
C SER A 70 -17.91 0.66 6.52
N ASP A 71 -18.29 1.49 7.50
CA ASP A 71 -17.99 2.92 7.56
C ASP A 71 -16.76 3.24 8.43
N ILE A 72 -16.19 2.21 9.08
CA ILE A 72 -14.97 2.32 9.86
C ILE A 72 -13.76 2.03 8.96
N LYS A 73 -12.90 3.04 8.85
CA LYS A 73 -11.56 2.88 8.28
C LYS A 73 -10.60 2.42 9.37
N VAL A 74 -9.88 1.35 9.05
CA VAL A 74 -8.85 0.76 9.89
C VAL A 74 -7.52 0.92 9.17
N GLU A 75 -6.54 1.50 9.86
CA GLU A 75 -5.17 1.62 9.38
C GLU A 75 -4.21 1.12 10.44
N THR A 76 -3.28 0.23 10.05
CA THR A 76 -2.27 -0.30 10.97
C THR A 76 -0.89 0.13 10.50
N ASN A 77 -0.07 0.61 11.43
CA ASN A 77 1.31 0.96 11.18
C ASN A 77 2.20 0.42 12.30
N LYS A 78 3.07 -0.55 11.99
CA LYS A 78 4.04 -1.15 12.90
C LYS A 78 3.41 -1.65 14.21
N GLY A 79 2.22 -2.24 14.11
CA GLY A 79 1.41 -2.71 15.25
C GLY A 79 0.59 -1.63 15.98
N VAL A 80 0.57 -0.39 15.52
CA VAL A 80 -0.36 0.65 16.01
C VAL A 80 -1.57 0.70 15.10
N VAL A 81 -2.76 0.45 15.65
CA VAL A 81 -4.02 0.46 14.89
C VAL A 81 -4.75 1.77 15.13
N SER A 82 -5.10 2.47 14.06
CA SER A 82 -5.94 3.66 14.06
C SER A 82 -7.31 3.31 13.51
N LEU A 83 -8.35 3.61 14.29
CA LEU A 83 -9.75 3.47 13.90
C LEU A 83 -10.37 4.85 13.70
N SER A 84 -11.02 5.04 12.55
CA SER A 84 -11.72 6.27 12.20
C SER A 84 -13.06 5.94 11.55
N SER A 85 -14.09 6.74 11.81
CA SER A 85 -15.42 6.57 11.20
C SER A 85 -15.93 7.87 10.62
N THR A 86 -16.64 7.78 9.49
CA THR A 86 -17.36 8.93 8.93
C THR A 86 -18.70 9.13 9.64
N VAL A 87 -19.25 8.05 10.19
CA VAL A 87 -20.52 8.00 10.92
C VAL A 87 -20.28 8.14 12.41
N ALA A 88 -21.23 8.76 13.11
CA ALA A 88 -21.22 8.86 14.56
C ALA A 88 -21.42 7.48 15.21
N VAL A 89 -20.65 7.21 16.25
CA VAL A 89 -20.68 5.98 17.04
C VAL A 89 -20.83 6.35 18.51
N THR A 90 -21.57 5.54 19.24
CA THR A 90 -21.70 5.64 20.70
C THR A 90 -20.38 5.27 21.40
N ASP A 91 -20.16 5.79 22.60
CA ASP A 91 -19.01 5.42 23.43
C ASP A 91 -18.92 3.91 23.70
N ALA A 92 -20.07 3.23 23.78
CA ALA A 92 -20.12 1.77 23.92
C ALA A 92 -19.53 1.05 22.70
N GLN A 93 -19.91 1.47 21.49
CA GLN A 93 -19.36 0.92 20.25
C GLN A 93 -17.85 1.20 20.13
N LYS A 94 -17.42 2.41 20.50
CA LYS A 94 -16.00 2.77 20.55
C LYS A 94 -15.21 1.87 21.50
N ALA A 95 -15.72 1.65 22.71
CA ALA A 95 -15.08 0.78 23.70
C ALA A 95 -15.00 -0.68 23.19
N THR A 96 -16.06 -1.19 22.58
CA THR A 96 -16.09 -2.53 21.98
C THR A 96 -15.09 -2.66 20.83
N ALA A 97 -15.03 -1.69 19.92
CA ALA A 97 -14.07 -1.70 18.81
C ALA A 97 -12.62 -1.72 19.31
N VAL A 98 -12.32 -0.92 20.34
CA VAL A 98 -11.00 -0.93 20.99
C VAL A 98 -10.71 -2.27 21.65
N ALA A 99 -11.69 -2.87 22.35
CA ALA A 99 -11.53 -4.15 23.01
C ALA A 99 -11.28 -5.30 22.02
N ILE A 100 -12.02 -5.33 20.90
CA ILE A 100 -11.83 -6.29 19.81
C ILE A 100 -10.43 -6.14 19.22
N THR A 101 -10.03 -4.92 18.88
CA THR A 101 -8.72 -4.62 18.30
C THR A 101 -7.58 -5.06 19.24
N LYS A 102 -7.69 -4.79 20.53
CA LYS A 102 -6.69 -5.19 21.54
C LYS A 102 -6.54 -6.71 21.71
N LYS A 103 -7.56 -7.51 21.37
CA LYS A 103 -7.49 -8.98 21.43
C LYS A 103 -6.64 -9.58 20.31
N ILE A 104 -6.36 -8.81 19.26
CA ILE A 104 -5.61 -9.29 18.10
C ILE A 104 -4.11 -9.31 18.44
N LYS A 105 -3.46 -10.45 18.16
CA LYS A 105 -2.04 -10.66 18.46
C LYS A 105 -1.17 -9.62 17.73
N GLY A 106 -0.13 -9.11 18.35
CA GLY A 106 0.79 -8.16 17.70
C GLY A 106 0.29 -6.71 17.62
N VAL A 107 -0.93 -6.43 18.08
CA VAL A 107 -1.36 -5.05 18.35
C VAL A 107 -0.58 -4.52 19.55
N LYS A 108 0.16 -3.43 19.33
CA LYS A 108 0.95 -2.72 20.34
C LYS A 108 0.14 -1.58 20.96
N ALA A 109 -0.62 -0.86 20.13
CA ALA A 109 -1.47 0.25 20.57
C ALA A 109 -2.70 0.40 19.68
N VAL A 110 -3.74 1.01 20.24
CA VAL A 110 -5.00 1.28 19.55
C VAL A 110 -5.37 2.74 19.75
N SER A 111 -5.51 3.47 18.64
CA SER A 111 -6.03 4.83 18.59
C SER A 111 -7.46 4.80 18.07
N ALA A 112 -8.39 5.30 18.89
CA ALA A 112 -9.80 5.44 18.57
C ALA A 112 -10.23 6.91 18.54
N ASP A 113 -9.27 7.82 18.34
CA ASP A 113 -9.48 9.27 18.34
C ASP A 113 -10.29 9.73 17.11
N GLY A 114 -10.16 9.00 15.99
CA GLY A 114 -10.91 9.28 14.75
C GLY A 114 -12.35 8.76 14.74
N LEU A 115 -12.81 8.08 15.80
CA LEU A 115 -14.19 7.65 15.92
C LEU A 115 -15.02 8.80 16.47
N LYS A 116 -15.95 9.31 15.65
CA LYS A 116 -16.86 10.37 16.05
C LYS A 116 -17.79 9.87 17.15
N ALA A 117 -17.54 10.27 18.39
CA ALA A 117 -18.46 10.01 19.50
C ALA A 117 -19.66 10.96 19.41
N GLU A 118 -20.87 10.43 19.52
CA GLU A 118 -22.13 11.20 19.62
C GLU A 118 -22.49 11.51 21.08
#